data_AF-A0A0G3CF12-F1
#
_entry.id   AF-A0A0G3CF12-F1
#
_cell.length_a   1.000
_cell.length_b   1.000
_cell.length_c   1.000
_cell.angle_alpha   90.00
_cell.angle_beta   90.00
_cell.angle_gamma   90.00
#
_symmetry.space_group_name_H-M   'P 1'
#
loop_
_entity.id
_entity.type
_entity.pdbx_description
1 polymer ?
#
loop_
_entity_poly.entity_id
_entity_poly.type
_entity_poly.pdbx_seq_one_letter_code
_entity_poly.pdbx_strand_id
1 'polypeptide(L)'
;MGTEAWTNIITALSTLFAVWITQRYEIIRRKSEEKRWYADFFLRRKIDSITNLYISLLDWHDSINFYGNLQPSTLTEFKDQVQAKEDPYLRSLAIASIYLEKDEYEVMKDVLGAFRQATKAIWLSLPDDQCSANKNSYTQEVTNLNWKNFFETHDKAVIIIKNYLNPDILIQIN
;
A
#
# COMPACT_ATOMS: atom_id res chain seq x y z
N MET A 1 22.73 72.47 1.90
CA MET A 1 23.12 71.35 1.01
C MET A 1 23.32 70.02 1.75
N GLY A 2 22.66 69.80 2.91
CA GLY A 2 22.88 68.59 3.74
C GLY A 2 21.67 67.68 3.90
N THR A 3 20.44 68.19 3.79
CA THR A 3 19.21 67.45 4.14
C THR A 3 18.80 66.41 3.09
N GLU A 4 18.97 66.70 1.79
CA GLU A 4 18.59 65.80 0.69
C GLU A 4 19.47 64.53 0.60
N ALA A 5 20.76 64.64 0.95
CA ALA A 5 21.66 63.49 1.00
C ALA A 5 21.26 62.51 2.11
N TRP A 6 20.87 63.03 3.28
CA TRP A 6 20.42 62.21 4.41
C TRP A 6 19.08 61.51 4.14
N THR A 7 18.12 62.20 3.52
CA THR A 7 16.83 61.59 3.15
C THR A 7 16.99 60.48 2.13
N ASN A 8 17.90 60.64 1.16
CA ASN A 8 18.19 59.61 0.15
C ASN A 8 18.87 58.38 0.77
N ILE A 9 19.79 58.57 1.73
CA ILE A 9 20.44 57.47 2.45
C ILE A 9 19.43 56.70 3.31
N ILE A 10 18.55 57.39 4.03
CA ILE A 10 17.51 56.73 4.86
C ILE A 10 16.54 55.93 4.00
N THR A 11 16.15 56.46 2.84
CA THR A 11 15.26 55.77 1.89
C THR A 11 15.93 54.56 1.24
N ALA A 12 17.24 54.64 0.95
CA ALA A 12 18.03 53.51 0.47
C ALA A 12 18.19 52.42 1.54
N LEU A 13 18.40 52.80 2.80
CA LEU A 13 18.50 51.84 3.91
C LEU A 13 17.16 51.15 4.20
N SER A 14 16.04 51.89 4.16
CA SER A 14 14.71 51.31 4.39
C SER A 14 14.29 50.35 3.27
N THR A 15 14.62 50.67 2.01
CA THR A 15 14.38 49.77 0.87
C THR A 15 15.24 48.51 0.95
N LEU A 16 16.53 48.61 1.29
CA LEU A 16 17.38 47.43 1.50
C LEU A 16 16.88 46.54 2.64
N PHE A 17 16.43 47.14 3.74
CA PHE A 17 15.87 46.40 4.87
C PHE A 17 14.53 45.72 4.50
N ALA A 18 13.65 46.40 3.77
CA ALA A 18 12.41 45.82 3.27
C ALA A 18 12.66 44.66 2.29
N VAL A 19 13.63 44.80 1.38
CA VAL A 19 14.05 43.72 0.47
C VAL A 19 14.61 42.54 1.26
N TRP A 20 15.43 42.78 2.28
CA TRP A 20 15.98 41.71 3.11
C TRP A 20 14.90 40.95 3.89
N ILE A 21 13.93 41.67 4.49
CA ILE A 21 12.77 41.04 5.16
C ILE A 21 11.97 40.20 4.16
N THR A 22 11.71 40.74 2.98
CA THR A 22 10.93 40.06 1.94
C THR A 22 11.64 38.79 1.45
N GLN A 23 12.95 38.85 1.20
CA GLN A 23 13.75 37.68 0.84
C GLN A 23 13.77 36.62 1.96
N ARG A 24 13.93 37.03 3.23
CA ARG A 24 13.85 36.12 4.39
C ARG A 24 12.49 35.44 4.48
N TYR A 25 11.40 36.19 4.31
CA TYR A 25 10.04 35.66 4.32
C TYR A 25 9.81 34.69 3.16
N GLU A 26 10.23 35.02 1.94
CA GLU A 26 10.13 34.13 0.78
C GLU A 26 10.93 32.84 0.95
N ILE A 27 12.13 32.89 1.55
CA ILE A 27 12.93 31.68 1.84
C ILE A 27 12.20 30.79 2.85
N ILE A 28 11.64 31.36 3.91
CA ILE A 28 10.87 30.60 4.92
C ILE A 28 9.61 30.00 4.28
N ARG A 29 8.90 30.78 3.46
CA ARG A 29 7.70 30.34 2.76
C ARG A 29 7.99 29.23 1.75
N ARG A 30 9.05 29.35 0.94
CA ARG A 30 9.47 28.30 0.01
C ARG A 30 9.83 27.02 0.73
N LYS A 31 10.56 27.10 1.84
CA LYS A 31 10.88 25.92 2.67
C LYS A 31 9.63 25.26 3.26
N SER A 32 8.64 26.05 3.70
CA SER A 32 7.39 25.48 4.23
C SER A 32 6.50 24.91 3.13
N GLU A 33 6.47 25.54 1.94
CA GLU A 33 5.78 25.05 0.74
C GLU A 33 6.44 23.76 0.22
N GLU A 34 7.77 23.67 0.17
CA GLU A 34 8.50 22.46 -0.20
C GLU A 34 8.21 21.30 0.78
N LYS A 35 8.23 21.57 2.09
CA LYS A 35 7.86 20.58 3.12
C LYS A 35 6.42 20.11 2.96
N ARG A 36 5.48 21.03 2.77
CA ARG A 36 4.07 20.69 2.50
C ARG A 36 3.92 19.89 1.23
N TRP A 37 4.60 20.29 0.16
CA TRP A 37 4.56 19.60 -1.12
C TRP A 37 5.11 18.16 -1.01
N TYR A 38 6.23 17.98 -0.32
CA TYR A 38 6.78 16.65 -0.04
C TYR A 38 5.82 15.79 0.77
N ALA A 39 5.22 16.35 1.83
CA ALA A 39 4.24 15.64 2.64
C ALA A 39 2.98 15.28 1.84
N ASP A 40 2.39 16.24 1.12
CA ASP A 40 1.15 16.05 0.37
C ASP A 40 1.33 15.15 -0.86
N PHE A 41 2.51 15.15 -1.48
CA PHE A 41 2.72 14.39 -2.71
C PHE A 41 3.33 13.03 -2.44
N PHE A 42 4.40 12.95 -1.65
CA PHE A 42 5.12 11.70 -1.43
C PHE A 42 4.51 10.88 -0.29
N LEU A 43 4.31 11.46 0.89
CA LEU A 43 3.74 10.71 2.02
C LEU A 43 2.32 10.26 1.73
N ARG A 44 1.50 11.13 1.14
CA ARG A 44 0.13 10.75 0.76
C ARG A 44 0.11 9.59 -0.23
N ARG A 45 0.90 9.64 -1.30
CA ARG A 45 0.95 8.55 -2.29
C ARG A 45 1.45 7.25 -1.69
N LYS A 46 2.44 7.32 -0.79
CA LYS A 46 2.91 6.16 -0.02
C LYS A 46 1.77 5.58 0.81
N ILE A 47 1.12 6.39 1.65
CA ILE A 47 0.01 5.94 2.51
C ILE A 47 -1.13 5.35 1.68
N ASP A 48 -1.55 6.02 0.60
CA ASP A 48 -2.62 5.55 -0.27
C ASP A 48 -2.27 4.19 -0.91
N SER A 49 -1.03 4.04 -1.40
CA SER A 49 -0.59 2.77 -2.01
C SER A 49 -0.55 1.60 -1.01
N ILE A 50 -0.03 1.83 0.19
CA ILE A 50 0.05 0.83 1.26
C ILE A 50 -1.35 0.49 1.78
N THR A 51 -2.22 1.49 1.90
CA THR A 51 -3.63 1.30 2.31
C THR A 51 -4.40 0.47 1.29
N ASN A 52 -4.23 0.74 -0.01
CA ASN A 52 -4.85 -0.07 -1.06
C ASN A 52 -4.34 -1.51 -1.08
N LEU A 53 -3.05 -1.72 -0.81
CA LEU A 53 -2.50 -3.06 -0.61
C LEU A 53 -3.14 -3.77 0.59
N TYR A 54 -3.31 -3.07 1.71
CA TYR A 54 -3.99 -3.61 2.89
C TYR A 54 -5.43 -4.02 2.61
N ILE A 55 -6.21 -3.13 1.98
CA ILE A 55 -7.63 -3.37 1.68
C ILE A 55 -7.78 -4.56 0.75
N SER A 56 -6.99 -4.63 -0.32
CA SER A 56 -7.05 -5.76 -1.27
C SER A 56 -6.57 -7.07 -0.66
N LEU A 57 -5.59 -7.04 0.25
CA LEU A 57 -5.17 -8.21 1.02
C LEU A 57 -6.31 -8.72 1.91
N LEU A 58 -6.97 -7.84 2.66
CA LEU A 58 -8.09 -8.20 3.53
C LEU A 58 -9.28 -8.76 2.74
N ASP A 59 -9.66 -8.12 1.64
CA ASP A 59 -10.76 -8.58 0.79
C ASP A 59 -10.48 -9.99 0.22
N TRP A 60 -9.24 -10.25 -0.20
CA TRP A 60 -8.86 -11.58 -0.68
C TRP A 60 -8.81 -12.61 0.46
N HIS A 61 -8.27 -12.22 1.63
CA HIS A 61 -8.22 -13.06 2.82
C HIS A 61 -9.63 -13.48 3.26
N ASP A 62 -10.55 -12.52 3.37
CA ASP A 62 -11.91 -12.76 3.82
C ASP A 62 -12.67 -13.64 2.84
N SER A 63 -12.47 -13.44 1.54
CA SER A 63 -13.02 -14.32 0.52
C SER A 63 -12.52 -15.76 0.64
N ILE A 64 -11.20 -15.98 0.76
CA ILE A 64 -10.63 -17.32 0.93
C ILE A 64 -11.09 -17.95 2.25
N ASN A 65 -11.13 -17.18 3.34
CA ASN A 65 -11.57 -17.67 4.64
C ASN A 65 -13.04 -18.10 4.60
N PHE A 66 -13.90 -17.32 3.94
CA PHE A 66 -15.30 -17.69 3.76
C PHE A 66 -15.44 -18.94 2.89
N TYR A 67 -14.88 -18.93 1.68
CA TYR A 67 -15.07 -20.01 0.71
C TYR A 67 -14.25 -21.27 0.99
N GLY A 68 -13.23 -21.18 1.83
CA GLY A 68 -12.52 -22.34 2.36
C GLY A 68 -13.35 -23.13 3.39
N ASN A 69 -14.32 -22.49 4.04
CA ASN A 69 -15.26 -23.13 4.96
C ASN A 69 -16.61 -23.44 4.31
N LEU A 70 -17.07 -22.59 3.39
CA LEU A 70 -18.30 -22.77 2.62
C LEU A 70 -17.97 -22.77 1.12
N GLN A 71 -17.76 -23.95 0.57
CA GLN A 71 -17.26 -24.10 -0.79
C GLN A 71 -18.26 -23.53 -1.81
N PRO A 72 -17.76 -22.87 -2.88
CA PRO A 72 -18.63 -22.36 -3.94
C PRO A 72 -19.33 -23.52 -4.64
N SER A 73 -20.58 -23.30 -5.06
CA SER A 73 -21.38 -24.34 -5.72
C SER A 73 -21.21 -24.33 -7.24
N THR A 74 -20.69 -23.24 -7.81
CA THR A 74 -20.54 -23.08 -9.26
C THR A 74 -19.17 -22.52 -9.62
N LEU A 75 -18.71 -22.82 -10.85
CA LEU A 75 -17.47 -22.25 -11.37
C LEU A 75 -17.55 -20.71 -11.49
N THR A 76 -18.73 -20.17 -11.82
CA THR A 76 -18.94 -18.73 -11.91
C THR A 76 -18.78 -18.05 -10.55
N GLU A 77 -19.41 -18.59 -9.51
CA GLU A 77 -19.26 -18.08 -8.15
C GLU A 77 -17.78 -18.09 -7.70
N PHE A 78 -17.06 -19.19 -7.95
CA PHE A 78 -15.63 -19.26 -7.68
C PHE A 78 -14.85 -18.15 -8.39
N LYS A 79 -15.10 -17.94 -9.69
CA LYS A 79 -14.40 -16.93 -10.49
C LYS A 79 -14.64 -15.53 -9.95
N ASP A 80 -15.89 -15.20 -9.68
CA ASP A 80 -16.30 -13.84 -9.32
C ASP A 80 -15.96 -13.49 -7.87
N GLN A 81 -16.05 -14.47 -6.96
CA GLN A 81 -15.92 -14.21 -5.53
C GLN A 81 -14.53 -14.54 -4.98
N VAL A 82 -13.84 -15.55 -5.53
CA VAL A 82 -12.53 -16.01 -5.04
C VAL A 82 -11.41 -15.63 -5.98
N GLN A 83 -11.49 -16.02 -7.26
CA GLN A 83 -10.38 -15.81 -8.21
C GLN A 83 -10.18 -14.32 -8.56
N ALA A 84 -11.26 -13.57 -8.74
CA ALA A 84 -11.20 -12.15 -9.13
C ALA A 84 -10.50 -11.26 -8.09
N LYS A 85 -10.29 -11.74 -6.86
CA LYS A 85 -9.64 -11.01 -5.76
C LYS A 85 -8.12 -10.88 -5.93
N GLU A 86 -7.51 -11.76 -6.72
CA GLU A 86 -6.07 -11.75 -6.97
C GLU A 86 -5.63 -10.49 -7.75
N ASP A 87 -6.36 -10.08 -8.78
CA ASP A 87 -5.99 -8.96 -9.65
C ASP A 87 -5.92 -7.59 -8.93
N PRO A 88 -6.90 -7.21 -8.08
CA PRO A 88 -6.78 -6.03 -7.22
C PRO A 88 -5.56 -6.06 -6.29
N TYR A 89 -5.25 -7.23 -5.71
CA TYR A 89 -4.09 -7.40 -4.86
C TYR A 89 -2.79 -7.20 -5.64
N LEU A 90 -2.62 -7.88 -6.78
CA LEU A 90 -1.43 -7.74 -7.63
C LEU A 90 -1.21 -6.31 -8.11
N ARG A 91 -2.27 -5.62 -8.51
CA ARG A 91 -2.19 -4.20 -8.91
C ARG A 91 -1.76 -3.31 -7.75
N SER A 92 -2.31 -3.53 -6.56
CA SER A 92 -1.96 -2.74 -5.37
C SER A 92 -0.51 -3.04 -4.93
N LEU A 93 -0.09 -4.30 -4.97
CA LEU A 93 1.28 -4.72 -4.65
C LEU A 93 2.29 -4.13 -5.63
N ALA A 94 1.99 -4.10 -6.93
CA ALA A 94 2.87 -3.51 -7.93
C ALA A 94 3.15 -2.03 -7.63
N ILE A 95 2.14 -1.26 -7.20
CA ILE A 95 2.29 0.15 -6.85
C ILE A 95 3.00 0.30 -5.49
N ALA A 96 2.58 -0.47 -4.48
CA ALA A 96 3.14 -0.42 -3.14
C ALA A 96 4.61 -0.86 -3.07
N SER A 97 5.06 -1.72 -4.00
CA SER A 97 6.43 -2.24 -4.04
C SER A 97 7.51 -1.16 -4.15
N ILE A 98 7.16 0.04 -4.63
CA ILE A 98 8.05 1.21 -4.68
C ILE A 98 8.46 1.66 -3.26
N TYR A 99 7.63 1.38 -2.26
CA TYR A 99 7.80 1.84 -0.89
C TYR A 99 8.16 0.73 0.11
N LEU A 100 8.05 -0.53 -0.31
CA LEU A 100 8.40 -1.69 0.49
C LEU A 100 9.90 -1.98 0.40
N GLU A 101 10.50 -2.39 1.50
CA GLU A 101 11.85 -2.94 1.48
C GLU A 101 11.87 -4.31 0.79
N LYS A 102 13.05 -4.75 0.36
CA LYS A 102 13.21 -6.01 -0.37
C LYS A 102 12.67 -7.22 0.41
N ASP A 103 13.01 -7.31 1.69
CA ASP A 103 12.62 -8.45 2.53
C ASP A 103 11.11 -8.45 2.79
N GLU A 104 10.51 -7.26 2.90
CA GLU A 104 9.07 -7.09 3.07
C GLU A 104 8.30 -7.43 1.80
N TYR A 105 8.85 -7.07 0.64
CA TYR A 105 8.28 -7.45 -0.65
C TYR A 105 8.30 -8.97 -0.85
N GLU A 106 9.34 -9.68 -0.38
CA GLU A 106 9.35 -11.15 -0.37
C GLU A 106 8.23 -11.72 0.52
N VAL A 107 7.94 -11.12 1.68
CA VAL A 107 6.78 -11.53 2.50
C VAL A 107 5.45 -11.38 1.73
N MET A 108 5.30 -10.32 0.93
CA MET A 108 4.10 -10.17 0.07
C MET A 108 4.03 -11.25 -1.03
N LYS A 109 5.18 -11.72 -1.53
CA LYS A 109 5.23 -12.84 -2.49
C LYS A 109 4.90 -14.17 -1.82
N ASP A 110 5.29 -14.37 -0.57
CA ASP A 110 4.90 -15.55 0.21
C ASP A 110 3.39 -15.60 0.41
N VAL A 111 2.76 -14.46 0.71
CA VAL A 111 1.29 -14.31 0.74
C VAL A 111 0.68 -14.72 -0.59
N LEU A 112 1.19 -14.20 -1.71
CA LEU A 112 0.68 -14.55 -3.04
C LEU A 112 0.74 -16.07 -3.29
N GLY A 113 1.84 -16.71 -2.89
CA GLY A 113 1.99 -18.17 -2.99
C GLY A 113 0.96 -18.92 -2.15
N ALA A 114 0.82 -18.55 -0.87
CA ALA A 114 -0.13 -19.17 0.05
C ALA A 114 -1.59 -18.99 -0.40
N PHE A 115 -1.95 -17.79 -0.86
CA PHE A 115 -3.31 -17.46 -1.29
C PHE A 115 -3.65 -18.17 -2.60
N ARG A 116 -2.74 -18.24 -3.57
CA ARG A 116 -2.94 -19.04 -4.79
C ARG A 116 -3.10 -20.53 -4.48
N GLN A 117 -2.32 -21.07 -3.54
CA GLN A 117 -2.50 -22.45 -3.08
C GLN A 117 -3.91 -22.65 -2.51
N ALA A 118 -4.36 -21.74 -1.64
CA ALA A 118 -5.69 -21.80 -1.05
C ALA A 118 -6.81 -21.65 -2.11
N THR A 119 -6.70 -20.69 -3.02
CA THR A 119 -7.62 -20.52 -4.16
C THR A 119 -7.69 -21.79 -5.01
N LYS A 120 -6.55 -22.45 -5.25
CA LYS A 120 -6.53 -23.72 -5.98
C LYS A 120 -7.22 -24.86 -5.23
N ALA A 121 -7.03 -24.95 -3.92
CA ALA A 121 -7.74 -25.94 -3.10
C ALA A 121 -9.26 -25.72 -3.16
N ILE A 122 -9.74 -24.47 -3.09
CA ILE A 122 -11.15 -24.11 -3.24
C ILE A 122 -11.68 -24.46 -4.65
N TRP A 123 -10.88 -24.21 -5.70
CA TRP A 123 -11.26 -24.60 -7.05
C TRP A 123 -11.40 -26.12 -7.22
N LEU A 124 -10.50 -26.89 -6.59
CA LEU A 124 -10.56 -28.35 -6.60
C LEU A 124 -11.68 -28.92 -5.73
N SER A 125 -12.26 -28.12 -4.84
CA SER A 125 -13.41 -28.52 -4.04
C SER A 125 -14.77 -28.28 -4.70
N LEU A 126 -14.80 -27.60 -5.86
CA LEU A 126 -16.01 -27.43 -6.66
C LEU A 126 -16.67 -28.78 -6.99
N PRO A 127 -18.00 -28.84 -7.18
CA PRO A 127 -18.68 -30.05 -7.67
C PRO A 127 -18.05 -30.60 -8.97
N ASP A 128 -18.11 -31.92 -9.18
CA ASP A 128 -17.42 -32.59 -10.31
C ASP A 128 -17.93 -32.11 -11.68
N ASP A 129 -19.20 -31.72 -11.79
CA ASP A 129 -19.78 -31.12 -12.99
C ASP A 129 -19.30 -29.68 -13.25
N GLN A 130 -18.76 -29.02 -12.22
CA GLN A 130 -18.24 -27.65 -12.26
C GLN A 130 -16.71 -27.58 -12.33
N CYS A 131 -16.02 -28.65 -11.96
CA CYS A 131 -14.57 -28.77 -11.97
C CYS A 131 -14.12 -29.68 -13.11
N SER A 132 -13.57 -29.10 -14.18
CA SER A 132 -13.08 -29.87 -15.34
C SER A 132 -11.80 -30.66 -15.06
N ALA A 133 -11.20 -30.52 -13.87
CA ALA A 133 -9.96 -31.17 -13.51
C ALA A 133 -10.19 -32.56 -12.89
N ASN A 134 -9.33 -33.52 -13.24
CA ASN A 134 -9.30 -34.79 -12.54
C ASN A 134 -8.67 -34.60 -11.15
N LYS A 135 -9.52 -34.51 -10.11
CA LYS A 135 -9.11 -34.30 -8.71
C LYS A 135 -8.17 -35.39 -8.19
N ASN A 136 -8.30 -36.62 -8.69
CA ASN A 136 -7.46 -37.76 -8.29
C ASN A 136 -6.00 -37.64 -8.79
N SER A 137 -5.72 -36.73 -9.72
CA SER A 137 -4.37 -36.44 -10.20
C SER A 137 -3.58 -35.52 -9.27
N TYR A 138 -4.20 -34.98 -8.22
CA TYR A 138 -3.56 -34.07 -7.29
C TYR A 138 -3.30 -34.74 -5.93
N THR A 139 -2.19 -34.34 -5.28
CA THR A 139 -1.88 -34.79 -3.92
C THR A 139 -2.81 -34.13 -2.90
N GLN A 140 -2.96 -34.75 -1.73
CA GLN A 140 -3.77 -34.19 -0.64
C GLN A 140 -3.30 -32.80 -0.19
N GLU A 141 -2.00 -32.52 -0.31
CA GLU A 141 -1.41 -31.20 0.01
C GLU A 141 -1.89 -30.07 -0.93
N VAL A 142 -2.31 -30.44 -2.15
CA VAL A 142 -2.81 -29.50 -3.15
C VAL A 142 -4.33 -29.37 -3.07
N THR A 143 -5.03 -30.46 -2.74
CA THR A 143 -6.50 -30.46 -2.61
C THR A 143 -6.96 -29.84 -1.29
N ASN A 144 -6.15 -29.92 -0.23
CA ASN A 144 -6.50 -29.40 1.08
C ASN A 144 -5.88 -28.02 1.29
N LEU A 145 -6.67 -27.10 1.85
CA LEU A 145 -6.22 -25.76 2.18
C LEU A 145 -5.26 -25.82 3.38
N ASN A 146 -4.04 -25.34 3.20
CA ASN A 146 -3.06 -25.20 4.28
C ASN A 146 -3.38 -23.95 5.11
N TRP A 147 -4.35 -24.08 6.02
CA TRP A 147 -4.81 -22.98 6.89
C TRP A 147 -3.67 -22.34 7.68
N LYS A 148 -2.72 -23.14 8.14
CA LYS A 148 -1.57 -22.63 8.90
C LYS A 148 -0.75 -21.66 8.06
N ASN A 149 -0.32 -22.08 6.86
CA ASN A 149 0.47 -21.22 5.98
C ASN A 149 -0.32 -19.98 5.52
N PHE A 150 -1.62 -20.15 5.26
CA PHE A 150 -2.52 -19.05 4.89
C PHE A 150 -2.59 -17.96 5.97
N PHE A 151 -2.88 -18.32 7.22
CA PHE A 151 -2.95 -17.34 8.32
C PHE A 151 -1.58 -16.78 8.69
N GLU A 152 -0.52 -17.60 8.75
CA GLU A 152 0.81 -17.13 9.14
C GLU A 152 1.40 -16.13 8.14
N THR A 153 1.20 -16.33 6.83
CA THR A 153 1.67 -15.39 5.81
C THR A 153 0.85 -14.10 5.83
N HIS A 154 -0.48 -14.20 5.98
CA HIS A 154 -1.36 -13.05 6.15
C HIS A 154 -0.94 -12.19 7.35
N ASP A 155 -0.78 -12.79 8.53
CA ASP A 155 -0.47 -12.05 9.75
C ASP A 155 0.87 -11.31 9.67
N LYS A 156 1.89 -11.96 9.09
CA LYS A 156 3.19 -11.31 8.81
C LYS A 156 3.03 -10.09 7.91
N ALA A 157 2.28 -10.21 6.82
CA ALA A 157 2.04 -9.09 5.91
C ALA A 157 1.25 -7.96 6.57
N VAL A 158 0.24 -8.27 7.38
CA VAL A 158 -0.54 -7.27 8.13
C VAL A 158 0.35 -6.49 9.10
N ILE A 159 1.26 -7.17 9.81
CA ILE A 159 2.21 -6.50 10.72
C ILE A 159 3.08 -5.50 9.95
N ILE A 160 3.66 -5.91 8.82
CA ILE A 160 4.48 -5.03 7.97
C ILE A 160 3.67 -3.82 7.51
N ILE A 161 2.49 -4.04 6.93
CA ILE A 161 1.66 -2.96 6.40
C ILE A 161 1.24 -1.99 7.52
N LYS A 162 0.88 -2.50 8.70
CA LYS A 162 0.52 -1.65 9.84
C LYS A 162 1.69 -0.80 10.34
N ASN A 163 2.93 -1.29 10.28
CA ASN A 163 4.10 -0.49 10.63
C ASN A 163 4.23 0.74 9.72
N TYR A 164 3.98 0.58 8.41
CA TYR A 164 3.98 1.71 7.47
C TYR A 164 2.86 2.73 7.70
N LEU A 165 1.75 2.30 8.30
CA LEU A 165 0.59 3.14 8.60
C LEU A 165 0.60 3.69 10.03
N ASN A 166 1.63 3.37 10.83
CA ASN A 166 1.75 3.85 12.19
C ASN A 166 2.11 5.37 12.19
N PRO A 167 1.30 6.22 12.85
CA PRO A 167 1.57 7.66 12.96
C PRO A 167 2.98 7.98 13.47
N ASP A 168 3.52 7.20 14.41
CA ASP A 168 4.83 7.45 15.01
C ASP A 168 5.98 7.27 14.02
N ILE A 169 5.81 6.37 13.04
CA ILE A 169 6.77 6.13 11.96
C ILE A 169 6.63 7.19 10.86
N LEU A 170 5.42 7.70 10.64
CA LEU A 170 5.15 8.77 9.68
C LEU A 170 5.70 10.13 10.16
N ILE A 171 5.81 10.36 11.47
CA ILE A 171 6.37 11.59 12.05
C ILE A 171 7.90 11.66 11.94
N GLN A 172 8.61 10.53 11.89
CA GLN A 172 10.08 10.48 11.78
C GLN A 172 10.62 10.89 10.39
N ILE A 173 9.74 11.02 9.39
CA ILE A 173 10.09 11.46 8.02
C ILE A 173 10.02 13.01 7.89
N ASN A 174 9.77 13.74 8.99
CA ASN A 174 9.56 15.20 9.03
C ASN A 174 10.75 16.01 9.61
#